data_AF-A0A4W3GT08-F1
#
_entry.id   AF-A0A4W3GT08-F1
#
_cell.length_a   1.000
_cell.length_b   1.000
_cell.length_c   1.000
_cell.angle_alpha   90.00
_cell.angle_beta   90.00
_cell.angle_gamma   90.00
#
_symmetry.space_group_name_H-M   'P 1'
#
loop_
_entity.id
_entity.type
_entity.pdbx_description
1 polymer ?
#
loop_
_entity_poly.entity_id
_entity_poly.type
_entity_poly.pdbx_seq_one_letter_code
_entity_poly.pdbx_strand_id
1 'polypeptide(L)'
;MVHASGKKISIGDQSYLLEDYEKRKSPYMSVGLPEERLSLYLLHKHNMIPEHVETRTLFNKTQPGIDQGKLQLWVDLFPKAFGQPGPPFDITPRKPKRYVLRCIIWNTSEVILEEKSIMGEKMSDIYIQGWMSGLTTDKQKTDVHYRSLDGEGNFNWRFIFPFDYLAVERVLVISSKVTARTHTRTHTRTHTRTHTQTHRHTHTDTQTQTPRGQCLRALDSGGA
;
A
#
# COMPACT_ATOMS: atom_id res chain seq x y z
N MET A 1 3.80 -40.71 7.96
CA MET A 1 5.12 -40.09 8.19
C MET A 1 5.28 -39.04 7.09
N VAL A 2 5.23 -37.74 7.43
CA VAL A 2 5.32 -36.67 6.42
C VAL A 2 6.79 -36.37 6.19
N HIS A 3 7.32 -36.75 5.02
CA HIS A 3 8.64 -36.30 4.56
C HIS A 3 8.45 -35.03 3.74
N ALA A 4 8.84 -33.88 4.30
CA ALA A 4 8.75 -32.59 3.64
C ALA A 4 10.10 -32.25 2.98
N SER A 5 10.27 -32.63 1.72
CA SER A 5 11.02 -31.76 0.82
C SER A 5 9.99 -30.71 0.41
N GLY A 6 10.11 -29.43 0.80
CA GLY A 6 9.02 -28.41 0.84
C GLY A 6 8.15 -28.16 -0.42
N LYS A 7 8.21 -29.00 -1.46
CA LYS A 7 7.31 -29.07 -2.62
C LYS A 7 6.57 -30.42 -2.77
N LYS A 8 6.77 -31.37 -1.85
CA LYS A 8 6.16 -32.71 -1.85
C LYS A 8 5.74 -33.10 -0.44
N ILE A 9 4.52 -33.61 -0.30
CA ILE A 9 3.97 -34.14 0.95
C ILE A 9 3.43 -35.55 0.67
N SER A 10 3.70 -36.49 1.57
CA SER A 10 3.14 -37.86 1.52
C SER A 10 2.20 -38.11 2.70
N ILE A 11 1.00 -38.60 2.41
CA ILE A 11 -0.03 -38.98 3.38
C ILE A 11 -0.40 -40.45 3.10
N GLY A 12 0.02 -41.36 3.99
CA GLY A 12 -0.10 -42.80 3.75
C GLY A 12 0.67 -43.22 2.50
N ASP A 13 0.01 -43.96 1.61
CA ASP A 13 0.57 -44.41 0.32
C ASP A 13 0.42 -43.36 -0.80
N GLN A 14 -0.21 -42.22 -0.51
CA GLN A 14 -0.40 -41.16 -1.50
C GLN A 14 0.67 -40.08 -1.37
N SER A 15 1.21 -39.67 -2.52
CA SER A 15 2.14 -38.54 -2.62
C SER A 15 1.54 -37.40 -3.43
N TYR A 16 1.81 -36.17 -2.98
CA TYR A 16 1.28 -34.95 -3.55
C TYR A 16 2.43 -34.00 -3.87
N LEU A 17 2.48 -33.49 -5.10
CA LEU A 17 3.45 -32.50 -5.53
C LEU A 17 2.78 -31.16 -5.79
N LEU A 18 3.44 -30.07 -5.42
CA LEU A 18 2.91 -28.72 -5.61
C LEU A 18 2.69 -28.36 -7.09
N GLU A 19 3.57 -28.85 -7.97
CA GLU A 19 3.52 -28.57 -9.42
C GLU A 19 2.28 -29.13 -10.12
N ASP A 20 1.70 -30.21 -9.58
CA ASP A 20 0.46 -30.79 -10.10
C ASP A 20 -0.72 -29.82 -9.96
N TYR A 21 -0.63 -28.88 -9.02
CA TYR A 21 -1.71 -27.97 -8.63
C TYR A 21 -1.44 -26.52 -9.04
N GLU A 22 -0.18 -26.12 -9.22
CA GLU A 22 0.23 -24.77 -9.66
C GLU A 22 0.47 -24.68 -11.18
N LYS A 23 -0.44 -25.23 -11.99
CA LYS A 23 -0.31 -25.23 -13.47
C LYS A 23 -0.33 -23.82 -14.09
N ARG A 24 -0.81 -22.80 -13.37
CA ARG A 24 -0.79 -21.39 -13.78
C ARG A 24 0.10 -20.59 -12.83
N LYS A 25 1.11 -19.90 -13.36
CA LYS A 25 1.89 -18.94 -12.57
C LYS A 25 0.97 -17.80 -12.14
N SER A 26 0.82 -17.62 -10.83
CA SER A 26 0.15 -16.45 -10.28
C SER A 26 0.91 -15.17 -10.67
N PRO A 27 0.24 -14.12 -11.16
CA PRO A 27 0.90 -12.83 -11.42
C PRO A 27 1.26 -12.09 -10.11
N TYR A 28 0.85 -12.60 -8.95
CA TYR A 28 1.11 -12.00 -7.66
C TYR A 28 2.42 -12.53 -7.06
N MET A 29 3.31 -11.59 -6.73
CA MET A 29 4.72 -11.82 -6.40
C MET A 29 4.99 -12.54 -5.05
N SER A 30 3.95 -12.86 -4.26
CA SER A 30 4.13 -13.58 -2.99
C SER A 30 2.86 -14.35 -2.60
N VAL A 31 2.79 -15.64 -2.93
CA VAL A 31 1.64 -16.52 -2.63
C VAL A 31 1.87 -17.37 -1.35
N GLY A 32 2.92 -17.09 -0.59
CA GLY A 32 3.39 -17.91 0.55
C GLY A 32 4.52 -18.88 0.16
N LEU A 33 5.09 -19.62 1.11
CA LEU A 33 6.13 -20.62 0.84
C LEU A 33 5.53 -21.86 0.14
N PRO A 34 6.30 -22.58 -0.71
CA PRO A 34 5.80 -23.77 -1.41
C PRO A 34 5.13 -24.82 -0.50
N GLU A 35 5.66 -25.01 0.71
CA GLU A 35 5.14 -25.97 1.69
C GLU A 35 3.78 -25.55 2.25
N GLU A 36 3.60 -24.26 2.54
CA GLU A 36 2.34 -23.69 3.05
C GLU A 36 1.23 -23.83 2.01
N ARG A 37 1.55 -23.57 0.74
CA ARG A 37 0.60 -23.66 -0.37
C ARG A 37 0.16 -25.10 -0.63
N LEU A 38 1.10 -26.05 -0.64
CA LEU A 38 0.78 -27.47 -0.77
C LEU A 38 -0.04 -27.97 0.43
N SER A 39 0.29 -27.53 1.63
CA SER A 39 -0.45 -27.88 2.85
C SER A 39 -1.90 -27.38 2.77
N LEU A 40 -2.11 -26.12 2.40
CA LEU A 40 -3.45 -25.54 2.23
C LEU A 40 -4.29 -26.32 1.20
N TYR A 41 -3.67 -26.69 0.05
CA TYR A 41 -4.35 -27.50 -0.96
C TYR A 41 -4.83 -28.84 -0.39
N LEU A 42 -3.99 -29.54 0.39
CA LEU A 42 -4.34 -30.83 0.98
C LEU A 42 -5.45 -30.70 2.02
N LEU A 43 -5.41 -29.64 2.83
CA LEU A 43 -6.43 -29.36 3.84
C LEU A 43 -7.81 -29.14 3.19
N HIS A 44 -7.87 -28.43 2.08
CA HIS A 44 -9.10 -28.26 1.29
C HIS A 44 -9.53 -29.58 0.63
N LYS A 45 -8.61 -30.32 0.00
CA LYS A 45 -8.92 -31.59 -0.70
C LYS A 45 -9.54 -32.64 0.22
N HIS A 46 -9.07 -32.70 1.46
CA HIS A 46 -9.58 -33.63 2.49
C HIS A 46 -10.73 -33.05 3.31
N ASN A 47 -11.25 -31.88 2.93
CA ASN A 47 -12.33 -31.17 3.61
C ASN A 47 -12.06 -30.95 5.11
N MET A 48 -10.78 -30.87 5.48
CA MET A 48 -10.35 -30.60 6.86
C MET A 48 -10.51 -29.13 7.21
N ILE A 49 -10.46 -28.25 6.20
CA ILE A 49 -10.72 -26.83 6.36
C ILE A 49 -11.57 -26.36 5.16
N PRO A 50 -12.88 -26.07 5.33
CA PRO A 50 -13.74 -25.64 4.23
C PRO A 50 -13.48 -24.21 3.75
N GLU A 51 -12.88 -23.36 4.60
CA GLU A 51 -12.42 -22.00 4.27
C GLU A 51 -11.07 -21.71 4.94
N HIS A 52 -10.22 -20.87 4.35
CA HIS A 52 -8.95 -20.43 4.94
C HIS A 52 -9.03 -19.87 6.39
N VAL A 53 -10.22 -19.52 6.86
CA VAL A 53 -10.53 -19.16 8.25
C VAL A 53 -11.66 -20.07 8.73
N GLU A 54 -11.40 -20.91 9.73
CA GLU A 54 -12.44 -21.75 10.31
C GLU A 54 -13.39 -20.85 11.11
N THR A 55 -14.67 -20.89 10.77
CA THR A 55 -15.70 -20.09 11.44
C THR A 55 -16.64 -21.00 12.22
N ARG A 56 -16.71 -20.81 13.55
CA ARG A 56 -17.60 -21.56 14.44
C ARG A 56 -18.65 -20.65 15.04
N THR A 57 -19.93 -20.97 14.83
CA THR A 57 -21.03 -20.25 15.46
C THR A 57 -21.05 -20.49 16.97
N LEU A 58 -21.24 -19.42 17.75
CA LEU A 58 -21.38 -19.49 19.19
C LEU A 58 -22.86 -19.67 19.56
N PHE A 59 -23.13 -20.64 20.43
CA PHE A 59 -24.45 -20.91 20.99
C PHE A 59 -24.41 -20.82 22.51
N ASN A 60 -25.46 -20.30 23.11
CA ASN A 60 -25.64 -20.29 24.56
C ASN A 60 -26.68 -21.33 24.96
N LYS A 61 -26.39 -22.06 26.04
CA LYS A 61 -27.26 -23.08 26.62
C LYS A 61 -28.63 -22.52 27.05
N THR A 62 -28.74 -21.23 27.37
CA THR A 62 -30.01 -20.60 27.73
C THR A 62 -30.90 -20.27 26.53
N GLN A 63 -30.35 -20.22 25.31
CA GLN A 63 -31.08 -20.02 24.06
C GLN A 63 -30.52 -20.94 22.96
N PRO A 64 -30.78 -22.26 23.06
CA PRO A 64 -30.35 -23.20 22.04
C PRO A 64 -31.02 -22.88 20.70
N GLY A 65 -30.24 -22.89 19.61
CA GLY A 65 -30.72 -22.65 18.24
C GLY A 65 -30.65 -21.19 17.76
N ILE A 66 -30.21 -20.25 18.59
CA ILE A 66 -29.99 -18.86 18.18
C ILE A 66 -28.48 -18.58 18.13
N ASP A 67 -28.00 -18.14 16.96
CA ASP A 67 -26.62 -17.70 16.73
C ASP A 67 -26.29 -16.47 17.59
N GLN A 68 -25.22 -16.52 18.38
CA GLN A 68 -24.77 -15.43 19.26
C GLN A 68 -23.44 -14.81 18.84
N GLY A 69 -23.15 -14.89 17.54
CA GLY A 69 -21.87 -14.48 16.97
C GLY A 69 -21.06 -15.67 16.49
N LYS A 70 -19.85 -15.39 16.02
CA LYS A 70 -18.99 -16.37 15.38
C LYS A 70 -17.56 -16.18 15.86
N LEU A 71 -16.89 -17.29 16.13
CA LEU A 71 -15.46 -17.34 16.37
C LEU A 71 -14.78 -17.62 15.03
N GLN A 72 -13.79 -16.79 14.67
CA GLN A 72 -12.94 -17.00 13.51
C GLN A 72 -11.57 -17.47 13.98
N LEU A 73 -11.08 -18.56 13.40
CA LEU A 73 -9.90 -19.28 13.84
C LEU A 73 -8.96 -19.53 12.67
N TRP A 74 -7.66 -19.43 12.94
CA TRP A 74 -6.63 -20.07 12.13
C TRP A 74 -6.23 -21.37 12.84
N VAL A 75 -6.10 -22.45 12.08
CA VAL A 75 -5.71 -23.76 12.61
C VAL A 75 -4.29 -24.06 12.15
N ASP A 76 -3.37 -24.14 13.11
CA ASP A 76 -2.01 -24.63 12.87
C ASP A 76 -1.92 -26.11 13.25
N LEU A 77 -1.32 -26.90 12.35
CA LEU A 77 -1.16 -28.35 12.52
C LEU A 77 0.33 -28.69 12.64
N PHE A 78 0.75 -29.13 13.82
CA PHE A 78 2.14 -29.51 14.09
C PHE A 78 2.29 -31.03 14.22
N PRO A 79 3.33 -31.63 13.61
CA PRO A 79 3.72 -33.00 13.91
C PRO A 79 4.01 -33.18 15.40
N LYS A 80 3.52 -34.27 16.01
CA LYS A 80 3.78 -34.59 17.43
C LYS A 80 5.28 -34.62 17.77
N ALA A 81 6.14 -34.96 16.80
CA ALA A 81 7.59 -35.00 16.96
C ALA A 81 8.21 -33.63 17.28
N PHE A 82 7.53 -32.52 16.97
CA PHE A 82 8.01 -31.17 17.29
C PHE A 82 7.70 -30.73 18.73
N GLY A 83 7.07 -31.60 19.52
CA GLY A 83 6.72 -31.31 20.91
C GLY A 83 5.42 -30.52 21.03
N GLN A 84 5.27 -29.79 22.14
CA GLN A 84 4.10 -28.93 22.36
C GLN A 84 4.17 -27.70 21.45
N PRO A 85 3.02 -27.19 20.96
CA PRO A 85 2.99 -25.92 20.23
C PRO A 85 3.67 -24.80 21.01
N GLY A 86 4.28 -23.87 20.29
CA GLY A 86 4.89 -22.69 20.88
C GLY A 86 3.88 -21.78 21.61
N PRO A 87 4.35 -20.69 22.24
CA PRO A 87 3.46 -19.73 22.89
C PRO A 87 2.42 -19.16 21.89
N PRO A 88 1.23 -18.72 22.37
CA PRO A 88 0.22 -18.12 21.52
C PRO A 88 0.77 -16.96 20.69
N PHE A 89 0.33 -16.87 19.43
CA PHE A 89 0.74 -15.79 18.54
C PHE A 89 0.17 -14.45 19.02
N ASP A 90 1.00 -13.41 19.05
CA ASP A 90 0.51 -12.05 19.31
C ASP A 90 -0.23 -11.52 18.07
N ILE A 91 -1.56 -11.51 18.16
CA ILE A 91 -2.46 -11.00 17.12
C ILE A 91 -2.82 -9.52 17.31
N THR A 92 -2.13 -8.81 18.21
CA THR A 92 -2.35 -7.38 18.42
C THR A 92 -2.24 -6.64 17.09
N PRO A 93 -3.22 -5.80 16.71
CA PRO A 93 -3.16 -5.04 15.47
C PRO A 93 -1.85 -4.27 15.37
N ARG A 94 -1.16 -4.43 14.23
CA ARG A 94 0.09 -3.72 13.98
C ARG A 94 -0.15 -2.22 14.08
N LYS A 95 0.72 -1.54 14.83
CA LYS A 95 0.72 -0.09 14.90
C LYS A 95 1.51 0.47 13.72
N PRO A 96 0.99 1.48 13.01
CA PRO A 96 1.75 2.13 11.96
C PRO A 96 3.01 2.78 12.53
N LYS A 97 4.08 2.76 11.75
CA LYS A 97 5.31 3.46 12.06
C LYS A 97 5.34 4.81 11.34
N ARG A 98 5.93 5.82 11.97
CA ARG A 98 6.14 7.13 11.36
C ARG A 98 7.30 7.07 10.38
N TYR A 99 7.08 7.58 9.18
CA TYR A 99 8.08 7.77 8.13
C TYR A 99 8.05 9.22 7.62
N VAL A 100 9.07 9.58 6.85
CA VAL A 100 9.18 10.88 6.17
C VAL A 100 9.59 10.64 4.73
N LEU A 101 8.74 11.05 3.78
CA LEU A 101 9.09 11.11 2.36
C LEU A 101 9.69 12.49 2.08
N ARG A 102 10.91 12.51 1.56
CA ARG A 102 11.57 13.73 1.11
C ARG A 102 11.64 13.74 -0.41
N CYS A 103 11.05 14.74 -1.03
CA CYS A 103 11.15 14.97 -2.48
C CYS A 103 11.99 16.23 -2.71
N ILE A 104 13.09 16.09 -3.42
CA ILE A 104 14.01 17.21 -3.70
C ILE A 104 13.76 17.69 -5.13
N ILE A 105 13.42 18.96 -5.27
CA ILE A 105 13.24 19.64 -6.55
C ILE A 105 14.50 20.45 -6.82
N TRP A 106 15.39 19.91 -7.65
CA TRP A 106 16.62 20.61 -8.02
C TRP A 106 16.33 21.70 -9.05
N ASN A 107 15.82 21.29 -10.20
CA ASN A 107 15.58 22.19 -11.32
C ASN A 107 14.43 21.68 -12.21
N THR A 108 13.99 22.55 -13.10
CA THR A 108 13.12 22.26 -14.24
C THR A 108 13.86 22.57 -15.53
N SER A 109 13.47 21.93 -16.63
CA SER A 109 13.93 22.21 -17.99
C SER A 109 12.75 22.06 -18.96
N GLU A 110 12.84 22.71 -20.12
CA GLU A 110 11.84 22.60 -21.20
C GLU A 110 10.41 22.98 -20.76
N VAL A 111 10.28 23.89 -19.80
CA VAL A 111 8.97 24.41 -19.39
C VAL A 111 8.42 25.29 -20.52
N ILE A 112 7.15 25.06 -20.87
CA ILE A 112 6.49 25.78 -21.97
C ILE A 112 6.33 27.25 -21.63
N LEU A 113 6.90 28.12 -22.47
CA LEU A 113 6.86 29.57 -22.34
C LEU A 113 5.55 30.12 -22.93
N GLU A 114 4.65 30.56 -22.08
CA GLU A 114 3.32 31.03 -22.50
C GLU A 114 3.07 32.53 -22.30
N GLU A 115 3.92 33.23 -21.55
CA GLU A 115 3.81 34.67 -21.38
C GLU A 115 4.65 35.42 -22.42
N LYS A 116 4.28 36.67 -22.70
CA LYS A 116 5.10 37.58 -23.51
C LYS A 116 5.60 38.73 -22.64
N SER A 117 6.91 38.92 -22.62
CA SER A 117 7.58 40.08 -22.01
C SER A 117 7.12 41.38 -22.68
N ILE A 118 7.40 42.51 -22.02
CA ILE A 118 7.19 43.87 -22.55
C ILE A 118 7.92 44.06 -23.90
N MET A 119 9.02 43.35 -24.11
CA MET A 119 9.80 43.33 -25.36
C MET A 119 9.31 42.28 -26.39
N GLY A 120 8.24 41.54 -26.09
CA GLY A 120 7.65 40.53 -26.98
C GLY A 120 8.26 39.13 -26.89
N GLU A 121 9.32 38.94 -26.09
CA GLU A 121 9.97 37.65 -25.86
C GLU A 121 9.08 36.70 -25.06
N LYS A 122 9.11 35.40 -25.36
CA LYS A 122 8.34 34.41 -24.60
C LYS A 122 9.00 34.14 -23.25
N MET A 123 8.22 34.10 -22.18
CA MET A 123 8.71 33.81 -20.83
C MET A 123 7.69 33.01 -19.99
N SER A 124 8.08 32.56 -18.80
CA SER A 124 7.16 32.01 -17.78
C SER A 124 7.70 32.15 -16.36
N ASP A 125 6.78 32.38 -15.42
CA ASP A 125 7.05 32.23 -13.99
C ASP A 125 6.79 30.76 -13.57
N ILE A 126 7.77 30.14 -12.92
CA ILE A 126 7.77 28.69 -12.65
C ILE A 126 7.71 28.44 -11.13
N TYR A 127 6.78 27.59 -10.69
CA TYR A 127 6.79 26.99 -9.35
C TYR A 127 6.22 25.57 -9.38
N ILE A 128 6.57 24.76 -8.41
CA ILE A 128 6.12 23.38 -8.29
C ILE A 128 5.23 23.23 -7.07
N GLN A 129 4.13 22.49 -7.19
CA GLN A 129 3.29 22.09 -6.06
C GLN A 129 3.31 20.57 -5.89
N GLY A 130 3.48 20.09 -4.67
CA GLY A 130 3.49 18.67 -4.32
C GLY A 130 2.52 18.34 -3.18
N TRP A 131 1.89 17.17 -3.25
CA TRP A 131 1.04 16.66 -2.17
C TRP A 131 0.97 15.13 -2.17
N MET A 132 0.59 14.57 -1.02
CA MET A 132 0.26 13.15 -0.90
C MET A 132 -1.23 12.92 -1.17
N SER A 133 -1.56 11.86 -1.92
CA SER A 133 -2.96 11.48 -2.13
C SER A 133 -3.62 11.14 -0.78
N GLY A 134 -4.83 11.67 -0.56
CA GLY A 134 -5.54 11.55 0.71
C GLY A 134 -5.17 12.59 1.78
N LEU A 135 -4.11 13.40 1.59
CA LEU A 135 -3.79 14.59 2.40
C LEU A 135 -3.77 15.84 1.52
N THR A 136 -4.91 16.21 0.95
CA THR A 136 -4.99 17.40 0.10
C THR A 136 -4.84 18.71 0.86
N THR A 137 -4.90 18.69 2.20
CA THR A 137 -4.67 19.86 3.07
C THR A 137 -3.19 20.19 3.25
N ASP A 138 -2.29 19.22 3.06
CA ASP A 138 -0.84 19.39 3.25
C ASP A 138 -0.10 19.63 1.92
N LYS A 139 -0.70 20.46 1.06
CA LYS A 139 -0.05 20.90 -0.18
C LYS A 139 1.17 21.75 0.15
N GLN A 140 2.29 21.42 -0.47
CA GLN A 140 3.52 22.21 -0.41
C GLN A 140 3.79 22.83 -1.77
N LYS A 141 4.38 24.02 -1.77
CA LYS A 141 4.81 24.72 -2.98
C LYS A 141 6.25 25.21 -2.83
N THR A 142 6.95 25.31 -3.94
CA THR A 142 8.25 26.00 -4.00
C THR A 142 8.06 27.51 -3.99
N ASP A 143 9.17 28.24 -3.91
CA ASP A 143 9.23 29.63 -4.36
C ASP A 143 8.99 29.72 -5.88
N VAL A 144 8.79 30.94 -6.37
CA VAL A 144 8.59 31.23 -7.80
C VAL A 144 9.92 31.62 -8.43
N HIS A 145 10.28 30.95 -9.52
CA HIS A 145 11.35 31.37 -10.42
C HIS A 145 10.75 32.31 -11.48
N TYR A 146 11.06 33.60 -11.38
CA TYR A 146 10.45 34.62 -12.21
C TYR A 146 11.14 34.72 -13.58
N ARG A 147 10.33 34.91 -14.64
CA ARG A 147 10.77 35.26 -16.00
C ARG A 147 11.77 34.29 -16.62
N SER A 148 11.55 32.99 -16.52
CA SER A 148 12.31 32.02 -17.29
C SER A 148 12.12 32.26 -18.79
N LEU A 149 13.21 32.43 -19.55
CA LEU A 149 13.20 32.71 -20.99
C LEU A 149 13.49 31.46 -21.85
N ASP A 150 13.98 30.40 -21.23
CA ASP A 150 14.42 29.14 -21.83
C ASP A 150 13.66 27.92 -21.27
N GLY A 151 12.80 28.14 -20.27
CA GLY A 151 12.04 27.09 -19.60
C GLY A 151 12.85 26.39 -18.50
N GLU A 152 14.00 26.92 -18.12
CA GLU A 152 14.77 26.47 -16.97
C GLU A 152 14.34 27.16 -15.68
N GLY A 153 14.46 26.46 -14.56
CA GLY A 153 14.23 27.01 -13.22
C GLY A 153 15.02 26.23 -12.20
N ASN A 154 15.68 26.91 -11.26
CA ASN A 154 16.47 26.28 -10.19
C ASN A 154 15.80 26.57 -8.84
N PHE A 155 15.53 25.52 -8.08
CA PHE A 155 14.76 25.60 -6.84
C PHE A 155 15.53 25.11 -5.62
N ASN A 156 16.37 24.07 -5.76
CA ASN A 156 17.02 23.38 -4.63
C ASN A 156 16.07 23.18 -3.42
N TRP A 157 14.83 22.79 -3.71
CA TRP A 157 13.74 22.77 -2.75
C TRP A 157 13.53 21.37 -2.20
N ARG A 158 13.08 21.25 -0.94
CA ARG A 158 12.79 19.96 -0.31
C ARG A 158 11.35 19.94 0.20
N PHE A 159 10.50 19.18 -0.46
CA PHE A 159 9.22 18.81 0.14
C PHE A 159 9.43 17.70 1.17
N ILE A 160 8.84 17.87 2.34
CA ILE A 160 8.96 16.94 3.46
C ILE A 160 7.56 16.50 3.87
N PHE A 161 7.24 15.25 3.61
CA PHE A 161 5.92 14.69 3.90
C PHE A 161 6.03 13.64 5.01
N PRO A 162 5.68 13.97 6.26
CA PRO A 162 5.59 12.98 7.34
C PRO A 162 4.30 12.15 7.18
N PHE A 163 4.40 10.83 7.30
CA PHE A 163 3.26 9.93 7.17
C PHE A 163 3.40 8.72 8.09
N ASP A 164 2.27 8.08 8.39
CA ASP A 164 2.22 6.82 9.13
C ASP A 164 2.03 5.67 8.13
N TYR A 165 2.77 4.57 8.30
CA TYR A 165 2.77 3.46 7.35
C TYR A 165 2.83 2.10 8.02
N LEU A 166 2.01 1.19 7.49
CA LEU A 166 2.00 -0.22 7.81
C LEU A 166 2.74 -0.98 6.70
N ALA A 167 4.00 -1.33 6.95
CA ALA A 167 4.88 -1.90 5.93
C ALA A 167 4.44 -3.27 5.40
N VAL A 168 3.91 -4.12 6.30
CA VAL A 168 3.44 -5.46 5.94
C VAL A 168 2.19 -5.37 5.06
N GLU A 169 1.23 -4.54 5.47
CA GLU A 169 -0.02 -4.33 4.76
C GLU A 169 0.14 -3.42 3.52
N ARG A 170 1.28 -2.72 3.41
CA ARG A 170 1.61 -1.73 2.38
C ARG A 170 0.59 -0.59 2.28
N VAL A 171 0.12 -0.09 3.44
CA VAL A 171 -0.90 0.94 3.51
C VAL A 171 -0.41 2.19 4.25
N LEU A 172 -0.68 3.36 3.66
CA LEU A 172 -0.57 4.65 4.32
C LEU A 172 -1.73 4.84 5.30
N VAL A 173 -1.42 5.22 6.53
CA VAL A 173 -2.40 5.57 7.55
C VAL A 173 -2.49 7.10 7.61
N ILE A 174 -3.64 7.62 7.24
CA ILE A 174 -3.92 9.05 7.21
C ILE A 174 -4.88 9.35 8.35
N SER A 175 -4.48 10.19 9.29
CA SER A 175 -5.37 10.70 10.33
C SER A 175 -5.85 12.10 9.92
N SER A 176 -7.07 12.20 9.39
CA SER A 176 -7.73 13.49 9.22
C SER A 176 -8.43 13.88 10.52
N LYS A 177 -8.14 15.08 11.06
CA LYS A 177 -9.00 15.68 12.08
C LYS A 177 -10.25 16.22 11.38
N VAL A 178 -11.39 15.58 11.57
CA VAL A 178 -12.68 16.15 11.17
C VAL A 178 -13.04 17.21 12.21
N THR A 179 -13.04 18.48 11.83
CA THR A 179 -13.57 19.57 12.67
C THR A 179 -15.09 19.52 12.65
N ALA A 180 -15.68 18.64 13.45
CA ALA A 180 -17.06 18.74 13.95
C ALA A 180 -17.18 17.80 15.17
N ARG A 181 -17.99 18.20 16.16
CA ARG A 181 -18.10 17.68 17.53
C ARG A 181 -18.48 16.18 17.69
N THR A 182 -17.71 15.28 17.09
CA THR A 182 -17.81 13.84 17.29
C THR A 182 -16.43 13.24 17.11
N HIS A 183 -15.87 12.63 18.15
CA HIS A 183 -14.61 11.88 18.07
C HIS A 183 -14.83 10.63 17.20
N THR A 184 -14.71 10.77 15.89
CA THR A 184 -14.66 9.63 14.97
C THR A 184 -13.34 9.67 14.22
N ARG A 185 -12.45 8.75 14.57
CA ARG A 185 -11.18 8.52 13.88
C ARG A 185 -11.46 7.71 12.61
N THR A 186 -11.60 8.37 11.47
CA THR A 186 -11.79 7.69 10.19
C THR A 186 -10.45 7.17 9.67
N HIS A 187 -10.34 5.86 9.51
CA HIS A 187 -9.18 5.21 8.89
C HIS A 187 -9.45 4.99 7.41
N THR A 188 -8.87 5.83 6.55
CA THR A 188 -8.90 5.59 5.10
C THR A 188 -7.64 4.82 4.71
N ARG A 189 -7.80 3.60 4.19
CA ARG A 189 -6.74 2.82 3.57
C ARG A 189 -6.63 3.24 2.11
N THR A 190 -5.55 3.90 1.71
CA THR A 190 -5.33 4.28 0.31
C THR A 190 -4.02 3.68 -0.18
N HIS A 191 -4.06 3.04 -1.36
CA HIS A 191 -2.86 2.58 -2.03
C HIS A 191 -1.97 3.77 -2.44
N THR A 192 -0.65 3.58 -2.33
CA THR A 192 0.38 4.60 -2.53
C THR A 192 0.30 5.19 -3.94
N ARG A 193 -0.27 6.38 -4.08
CA ARG A 193 -0.18 7.19 -5.31
C ARG A 193 0.20 8.60 -4.91
N THR A 194 1.39 9.04 -5.30
CA THR A 194 1.83 10.43 -5.14
C THR A 194 1.43 11.18 -6.40
N HIS A 195 0.87 12.38 -6.24
CA HIS A 195 0.51 13.25 -7.35
C HIS A 195 1.34 14.53 -7.27
N THR A 196 2.07 14.84 -8.33
CA THR A 196 2.76 16.12 -8.51
C THR A 196 2.03 16.86 -9.63
N GLN A 197 1.60 18.10 -9.40
CA GLN A 197 1.15 18.99 -10.47
C GLN A 197 1.95 20.28 -10.42
N THR A 198 2.49 20.66 -11.56
CA THR A 198 3.00 22.00 -11.80
C THR A 198 1.80 22.90 -12.05
N HIS A 199 1.67 23.98 -11.28
CA HIS A 199 0.62 24.99 -11.50
C HIS A 199 1.25 26.27 -12.02
N ARG A 200 0.47 27.00 -12.82
CA ARG A 200 0.78 28.32 -13.41
C ARG A 200 -0.16 29.35 -12.77
N HIS A 201 0.25 30.60 -12.63
CA HIS A 201 -0.68 31.67 -12.26
C HIS A 201 -0.78 32.73 -13.38
N THR A 202 -1.99 32.94 -13.90
CA THR A 202 -2.36 34.14 -14.67
C THR A 202 -3.37 34.91 -13.81
N HIS A 203 -3.25 36.23 -13.69
CA HIS A 203 -4.29 37.04 -13.06
C HIS A 203 -5.44 37.25 -14.06
N THR A 204 -6.34 36.28 -14.16
CA THR A 204 -7.78 36.35 -14.51
C THR A 204 -8.28 34.90 -14.59
N ASP A 205 -9.37 34.58 -13.88
CA ASP A 205 -10.02 33.26 -13.84
C ASP A 205 -10.19 32.64 -15.23
N THR A 206 -9.54 31.51 -15.50
CA THR A 206 -9.99 30.46 -16.44
C THR A 206 -9.22 29.17 -16.16
N GLN A 207 -9.90 28.12 -15.71
CA GLN A 207 -9.34 26.77 -15.62
C GLN A 207 -9.07 26.24 -17.03
N THR A 208 -7.84 25.79 -17.30
CA THR A 208 -7.53 25.02 -18.51
C THR A 208 -6.86 23.71 -18.11
N GLN A 209 -7.53 22.60 -18.40
CA GLN A 209 -7.04 21.24 -18.19
C GLN A 209 -5.88 20.95 -19.15
N THR A 210 -4.76 20.43 -18.64
CA THR A 210 -3.64 19.89 -19.43
C THR A 210 -3.65 18.35 -19.33
N PRO A 211 -3.34 17.61 -20.42
CA PRO A 211 -3.52 16.17 -20.46
C PRO A 211 -2.36 15.41 -19.79
N ARG A 212 -2.73 14.41 -18.97
CA ARG A 212 -1.91 13.32 -18.40
C ARG A 212 -0.62 13.73 -17.68
N GLY A 213 -0.76 14.02 -16.38
CA GLY A 213 0.37 14.08 -15.45
C GLY A 213 1.17 12.77 -15.40
N GLN A 214 2.49 12.87 -15.44
CA GLN A 214 3.40 11.75 -15.24
C GLN A 214 3.35 11.27 -13.78
N CYS A 215 3.28 9.94 -13.62
CA CYS A 215 3.24 9.24 -12.35
C CYS A 215 4.66 8.78 -12.00
N LEU A 216 5.29 9.39 -10.99
CA LEU A 216 6.55 8.88 -10.47
C LEU A 216 6.28 7.68 -9.57
N ARG A 217 6.77 6.49 -9.97
CA ARG A 217 6.85 5.31 -9.11
C ARG A 217 8.06 5.48 -8.20
N ALA A 218 7.88 5.29 -6.90
CA ALA A 218 9.01 5.08 -5.99
C ALA A 218 9.74 3.81 -6.44
N LEU A 219 10.98 3.95 -6.90
CA LEU A 219 11.88 2.83 -7.10
C LEU A 219 12.51 2.52 -5.74
N ASP A 220 12.38 1.26 -5.33
CA ASP A 220 13.04 0.71 -4.15
C ASP A 220 14.55 0.67 -4.45
N SER A 221 15.33 1.51 -3.78
CA SER A 221 16.79 1.41 -3.81
C SER A 221 17.20 0.39 -2.75
N GLY A 222 17.06 -0.89 -3.10
CA GLY A 222 17.69 -1.98 -2.36
C GLY A 222 19.21 -1.80 -2.45
N GLY A 223 19.82 -1.44 -1.32
CA GLY A 223 21.27 -1.47 -1.17
C GLY A 223 21.77 -2.90 -1.09
N ALA A 224 22.78 -3.20 -1.90
CA ALA A 224 23.76 -4.26 -1.64
C ALA A 224 24.88 -3.68 -0.76
#